data_AF-A0A4Y2JWM8-F1
#
_entry.id   AF-A0A4Y2JWM8-F1
#
_cell.length_a   1.000
_cell.length_b   1.000
_cell.length_c   1.000
_cell.angle_alpha   90.00
_cell.angle_beta   90.00
_cell.angle_gamma   90.00
#
_symmetry.space_group_name_H-M   'P 1'
#
loop_
_entity.id
_entity.type
_entity.pdbx_description
1 polymer ?
#
loop_
_entity_poly.entity_id
_entity_poly.type
_entity_poly.pdbx_seq_one_letter_code
_entity_poly.pdbx_strand_id
1 'polypeptide(L)' 'MAIQNSNLPPSFINEVVNIVEDETIVRSNFKSVSDVYSWIEEYGRTSDTKLNLRSSRPSRTKLVC' A
#
# COMPACT_ATOMS: atom_id res chain seq x y z
N MET A 1 -6.90 -10.91 -16.43
CA MET A 1 -6.97 -9.66 -17.22
C MET A 1 -5.75 -8.83 -16.84
N ALA A 2 -4.84 -8.59 -17.79
CA ALA A 2 -3.62 -7.82 -17.51
C ALA A 2 -3.98 -6.33 -17.36
N ILE A 3 -3.63 -5.73 -16.22
CA ILE A 3 -3.77 -4.29 -15.98
C ILE A 3 -2.73 -3.58 -16.85
N GLN A 4 -3.17 -2.71 -17.78
CA GLN A 4 -2.27 -1.83 -18.52
C GLN A 4 -2.26 -0.45 -17.89
N ASN A 5 -1.08 0.18 -17.81
CA ASN A 5 -0.92 1.51 -17.20
C ASN A 5 -1.84 2.58 -17.83
N SER A 6 -2.14 2.47 -19.13
CA SER A 6 -3.05 3.37 -19.83
C SER A 6 -4.51 3.29 -19.39
N ASN A 7 -4.89 2.21 -18.72
CA ASN A 7 -6.27 1.94 -18.29
C ASN A 7 -6.52 2.35 -16.83
N LEU A 8 -5.49 2.90 -16.16
CA LEU A 8 -5.62 3.36 -14.78
C LEU A 8 -6.31 4.73 -14.74
N PRO A 9 -7.20 4.96 -13.77
CA PRO A 9 -7.82 6.26 -13.62
C PRO A 9 -6.75 7.32 -13.30
N PRO A 10 -6.93 8.59 -13.74
CA PRO A 10 -5.99 9.67 -13.43
C PRO A 10 -5.81 9.92 -11.91
N SER A 11 -6.77 9.47 -11.10
CA SER A 11 -6.72 9.53 -9.64
C SER A 11 -5.87 8.41 -9.01
N PHE A 12 -5.35 7.47 -9.80
CA PHE A 12 -4.49 6.40 -9.31
C PHE A 12 -3.15 6.98 -8.86
N ILE A 13 -2.96 7.05 -7.54
CA ILE A 13 -1.79 7.68 -6.92
C ILE A 13 -0.57 6.77 -6.82
N ASN A 14 -0.77 5.45 -6.90
CA ASN A 14 0.27 4.46 -6.66
C ASN A 14 1.13 4.21 -7.91
N GLU A 15 2.32 3.68 -7.71
CA GLU A 15 3.23 3.32 -8.79
C GLU A 15 3.06 1.85 -9.16
N VAL A 16 2.88 1.55 -10.44
CA VAL A 16 2.93 0.17 -10.94
C VAL A 16 4.39 -0.19 -11.18
N VAL A 17 4.93 -1.13 -10.39
CA VAL A 17 6.34 -1.53 -10.45
C VAL A 17 6.55 -2.62 -11.48
N ASN A 18 5.68 -3.64 -11.48
CA ASN A 18 5.77 -4.75 -12.40
C ASN A 18 4.38 -5.32 -12.70
N ILE A 19 4.17 -5.73 -13.94
CA ILE A 19 2.96 -6.42 -14.39
C ILE A 19 3.44 -7.76 -14.99
N VAL A 20 3.15 -8.84 -14.30
CA VAL A 20 3.28 -10.22 -14.78
C VAL A 20 1.87 -10.71 -15.12
N GLU A 21 1.76 -11.74 -15.95
CA GLU A 21 0.49 -12.23 -16.54
C GLU A 21 -0.65 -12.37 -15.50
N ASP A 22 -0.33 -12.83 -14.29
CA ASP A 22 -1.28 -13.06 -13.19
C ASP A 22 -1.02 -12.19 -11.94
N GLU A 23 0.08 -11.43 -11.90
CA GLU A 23 0.48 -10.69 -10.71
C GLU A 23 0.84 -9.25 -11.07
N THR A 24 0.25 -8.29 -10.36
CA THR A 24 0.62 -6.88 -10.48
C THR A 24 1.22 -6.40 -9.17
N ILE A 25 2.48 -5.97 -9.23
CA ILE A 25 3.18 -5.38 -8.09
C ILE A 25 2.98 -3.87 -8.15
N VAL A 26 2.29 -3.35 -7.14
CA VAL A 26 2.04 -1.92 -6.96
C VAL A 26 2.80 -1.43 -5.73
N ARG A 27 3.48 -0.30 -5.85
CA ARG A 27 4.11 0.42 -4.74
C ARG A 27 3.26 1.63 -4.36
N SER A 28 2.89 1.72 -3.09
CA SER A 28 2.11 2.83 -2.58
C SER A 28 2.89 4.14 -2.57
N ASN A 29 2.29 5.24 -3.01
CA ASN A 29 2.88 6.59 -2.96
C ASN A 29 2.24 7.46 -1.86
N PHE A 30 1.93 6.85 -0.71
CA PHE A 30 1.31 7.54 0.42
C PHE A 30 2.28 8.57 1.02
N LYS A 31 1.78 9.78 1.26
CA LYS A 31 2.59 10.91 1.76
C LYS A 31 2.37 11.16 3.24
N SER A 32 1.22 10.73 3.76
CA SER A 32 0.83 10.96 5.15
C SER A 32 0.49 9.67 5.87
N VAL A 33 0.58 9.69 7.20
CA VAL A 33 0.09 8.59 8.04
C VAL A 33 -1.42 8.41 7.88
N SER A 34 -2.16 9.49 7.61
CA SER A 34 -3.61 9.41 7.34
C SER A 34 -3.91 8.62 6.07
N ASP A 35 -3.11 8.78 5.02
CA ASP A 35 -3.27 8.03 3.77
C ASP A 35 -3.11 6.52 4.01
N VAL A 36 -2.14 6.16 4.87
CA VAL A 36 -1.92 4.77 5.28
C VAL A 36 -3.12 4.23 6.05
N TYR A 37 -3.69 5.01 6.98
CA TYR A 37 -4.90 4.60 7.71
C TYR A 37 -6.08 4.34 6.77
N SER A 38 -6.35 5.25 5.83
CA SER A 38 -7.43 5.11 4.85
C SER A 38 -7.25 3.88 3.97
N TRP A 39 -6.03 3.62 3.50
CA TRP A 39 -5.74 2.43 2.70
C TRP A 39 -5.94 1.13 3.48
N ILE A 40 -5.48 1.08 4.74
CA ILE A 40 -5.66 -0.09 5.62
C ILE A 40 -7.15 -0.37 5.86
N GLU A 41 -7.95 0.68 6.08
CA GLU A 41 -9.40 0.55 6.28
C GLU A 41 -10.09 0.01 5.02
N GLU A 42 -9.77 0.56 3.85
CA GLU A 42 -10.33 0.12 2.57
C GLU A 42 -9.93 -1.33 2.25
N TYR A 43 -8.65 -1.67 2.45
CA TYR A 43 -8.15 -3.02 2.21
C TYR A 43 -8.78 -4.02 3.17
N GLY A 44 -8.85 -3.70 4.47
CA GLY A 44 -9.47 -4.57 5.48
C GLY A 44 -10.94 -4.83 5.17
N ARG A 45 -11.68 -3.79 4.75
CA ARG A 45 -13.08 -3.92 4.32
C ARG A 45 -13.23 -4.82 3.09
N THR A 46 -12.37 -4.65 2.09
CA THR A 46 -12.45 -5.39 0.82
C THR A 46 -12.04 -6.86 0.97
N SER A 47 -11.07 -7.13 1.86
CA SER A 47 -10.54 -8.47 2.11
C SER A 47 -11.26 -9.22 3.24
N ASP A 48 -12.31 -8.64 3.82
CA ASP A 48 -13.00 -9.13 5.02
C ASP A 48 -12.02 -9.56 6.13
N THR A 49 -10.91 -8.82 6.25
CA THR A 49 -9.80 -9.15 7.14
C THR A 49 -9.66 -8.08 8.21
N LYS A 50 -9.73 -8.52 9.47
CA LYS A 50 -9.45 -7.63 10.61
C LYS A 50 -7.95 -7.39 10.74
N LEU A 51 -7.50 -6.22 10.31
CA LEU A 51 -6.11 -5.78 10.47
C LEU A 51 -5.88 -5.18 11.87
N ASN A 52 -4.83 -5.63 12.55
CA ASN A 52 -4.42 -5.08 13.84
C ASN A 52 -3.26 -4.10 13.63
N LEU A 53 -3.54 -2.80 13.71
CA LEU A 53 -2.48 -1.80 13.68
C LEU A 53 -1.82 -1.71 15.06
N ARG A 54 -0.49 -1.82 15.09
CA ARG A 54 0.30 -1.59 16.29
C ARG A 54 1.02 -0.26 16.15
N SER A 55 0.79 0.65 17.09
CA SER A 55 1.65 1.81 17.23
C SER A 55 2.96 1.37 17.86
N SER A 56 4.05 1.50 17.12
CA SER A 56 5.38 1.43 17.70
C SER A 56 5.93 2.85 17.80
N ARG A 57 6.53 3.17 18.95
CA ARG A 57 7.42 4.32 19.08
C ARG A 57 8.83 3.75 19.06
N PRO A 58 9.42 3.50 17.89
CA PRO A 58 10.81 3.07 17.87
C PRO A 58 11.62 4.18 18.55
N SER A 59 12.12 3.88 19.75
CA SER A 59 13.19 4.67 20.33
C SER A 59 14.27 4.67 19.26
N ARG A 60 14.63 5.85 18.76
CA ARG A 60 15.56 6.04 17.65
C ARG A 60 17.00 5.66 18.04
N THR A 61 17.16 4.67 18.90
CA THR A 61 18.44 4.09 19.29
C THR A 61 18.83 3.12 18.18
N LYS A 62 19.61 3.62 17.21
CA LYS A 62 20.32 2.74 16.28
C LYS A 62 21.31 1.90 17.07
N LEU A 63 21.03 0.61 17.21
CA LEU A 63 22.01 -0.38 17.61
C LEU A 63 22.55 -0.99 16.32
N VAL A 64 23.84 -0.81 16.07
CA VAL A 64 24.57 -1.41 14.95
C VAL A 64 25.55 -2.40 15.57
N CYS A 65 25.61 -3.62 15.03
CA CYS A 65 26.58 -4.64 15.44
C CYS A 65 27.99 -4.27 14.97
#